data_AF-A0AAN5DHN3-F1
#
_entry.id   AF-A0AAN5DHN3-F1
#
_cell.length_a   1.000
_cell.length_b   1.000
_cell.length_c   1.000
_cell.angle_alpha   90.00
_cell.angle_beta   90.00
_cell.angle_gamma   90.00
#
_symmetry.space_group_name_H-M   'P 1'
#
loop_
_entity.id
_entity.type
_entity.pdbx_description
1 polymer ?
#
loop_
_entity_poly.entity_id
_entity_poly.type
_entity_poly.pdbx_seq_one_letter_code
_entity_poly.pdbx_strand_id
1 'polypeptide(L)'
;ENKGIDPKKVERIFRRINEMSAAEMRTELKEINRSTHGSTKELRYRLREFYRKEYALLGQWRDETRTKMRNRKRFRYLVAIDIEATCEAETNNVNFPHEMIELPAVLIDCSTFTIIDKFRTYVRPEINPKLSDFCTQLTHISQADVDAAPPFPDAWTMLMKWMAGYGMMDDNQEAEFAIVTDGPHDVHHFLQRSFLQYNMKIPHEFRHFINVKRIFENQGKEWRLAKGDGRTSISKMCEKLGIEMEGTAHEGLTDATNVAKIACALVVDKKIPLFINQRLVRVRGRPLCLPGPATEADL
;
A
#
# COMPACT_ATOMS: atom_id res chain seq x y z
N GLU A 1 6.15 -36.78 -6.13
CA GLU A 1 6.17 -35.42 -5.56
C GLU A 1 6.53 -34.41 -6.64
N ASN A 2 5.55 -33.65 -7.13
CA ASN A 2 5.70 -32.80 -8.32
C ASN A 2 6.26 -31.45 -7.88
N LYS A 3 7.60 -31.28 -7.90
CA LYS A 3 8.22 -29.96 -7.74
C LYS A 3 7.82 -29.12 -8.96
N GLY A 4 6.99 -28.10 -8.76
CA GLY A 4 6.58 -27.19 -9.82
C GLY A 4 7.79 -26.60 -10.55
N ILE A 5 7.67 -26.44 -11.87
CA ILE A 5 8.72 -25.89 -12.72
C ILE A 5 8.89 -24.40 -12.42
N ASP A 6 10.13 -23.95 -12.17
CA ASP A 6 10.44 -22.53 -11.89
C ASP A 6 10.10 -21.63 -13.11
N PRO A 7 9.17 -20.67 -12.98
CA PRO A 7 8.81 -19.73 -14.03
C PRO A 7 9.99 -18.96 -14.64
N LYS A 8 10.99 -18.58 -13.83
CA LYS A 8 12.17 -17.84 -14.30
C LYS A 8 13.03 -18.70 -15.22
N LYS A 9 13.10 -20.01 -14.93
CA LYS A 9 13.82 -20.97 -15.77
C LYS A 9 13.13 -21.15 -17.12
N VAL A 10 11.79 -21.29 -17.14
CA VAL A 10 11.00 -21.42 -18.38
C VAL A 10 11.22 -20.23 -19.30
N GLU A 11 11.16 -19.01 -18.75
CA GLU A 11 11.41 -17.80 -19.52
C GLU A 11 12.83 -17.74 -20.09
N ARG A 12 13.85 -18.04 -19.26
CA ARG A 12 15.25 -18.05 -19.68
C ARG A 12 15.47 -19.01 -20.85
N ILE A 13 14.89 -20.20 -20.78
CA ILE A 13 14.99 -21.21 -21.84
C ILE A 13 14.33 -20.69 -23.11
N PHE A 14 13.08 -20.22 -23.06
CA PHE A 14 12.38 -19.74 -24.26
C PHE A 14 13.03 -18.51 -24.92
N ARG A 15 13.63 -17.60 -24.15
CA ARG A 15 14.37 -16.46 -24.72
C ARG A 15 15.60 -16.90 -25.52
N ARG A 16 16.31 -17.93 -25.05
CA ARG A 16 17.59 -18.38 -25.63
C ARG A 16 17.48 -19.61 -26.52
N ILE A 17 16.31 -20.26 -26.62
CA ILE A 17 16.16 -21.60 -27.22
C ILE A 17 16.64 -21.72 -28.68
N ASN A 18 16.64 -20.61 -29.42
CA ASN A 18 17.15 -20.57 -30.80
C ASN A 18 18.67 -20.47 -30.86
N GLU A 19 19.30 -19.91 -29.83
CA GLU A 19 20.73 -19.60 -29.73
C GLU A 19 21.49 -20.66 -28.92
N MET A 20 20.79 -21.53 -28.19
CA MET A 20 21.40 -22.60 -27.40
C MET A 20 22.20 -23.56 -28.28
N SER A 21 23.38 -23.95 -27.79
CA SER A 21 24.19 -25.03 -28.34
C SER A 21 23.55 -26.41 -28.05
N ALA A 22 23.97 -27.44 -28.81
CA ALA A 22 23.51 -28.81 -28.57
C ALA A 22 23.89 -29.32 -27.16
N ALA A 23 25.03 -28.87 -26.61
CA ALA A 23 25.46 -29.22 -25.26
C ALA A 23 24.52 -28.62 -24.20
N GLU A 24 24.20 -27.32 -24.29
CA GLU A 24 23.25 -26.65 -23.39
C GLU A 24 21.87 -27.30 -23.43
N MET A 25 21.38 -27.66 -24.63
CA MET A 25 20.08 -28.33 -24.76
C MET A 25 20.06 -29.71 -24.11
N ARG A 26 21.15 -30.48 -24.19
CA ARG A 26 21.26 -31.79 -23.54
C ARG A 26 21.29 -31.67 -22.02
N THR A 27 21.96 -30.66 -21.48
CA THR A 27 21.95 -30.37 -20.04
C THR A 27 20.52 -30.10 -19.56
N GLU A 28 19.81 -29.19 -20.23
CA GLU A 28 18.43 -28.86 -19.85
C GLU A 28 17.47 -30.06 -20.00
N LEU A 29 17.61 -30.86 -21.07
CA LEU A 29 16.82 -32.09 -21.27
C LEU A 29 17.11 -33.15 -20.19
N LYS A 30 18.35 -33.27 -19.74
CA LYS A 30 18.75 -34.21 -18.67
C LYS A 30 18.09 -33.82 -17.34
N GLU A 31 18.06 -32.53 -17.02
CA GLU A 31 17.43 -32.03 -15.78
C GLU A 31 15.92 -32.29 -15.72
N ILE A 32 15.22 -32.28 -16.86
CA ILE A 32 13.79 -32.60 -16.95
C ILE A 32 13.52 -34.08 -17.29
N ASN A 33 14.55 -34.92 -17.18
CA ASN A 33 14.50 -36.36 -17.42
C ASN A 33 13.93 -36.75 -18.80
N ARG A 34 14.43 -36.10 -19.86
CA ARG A 34 14.08 -36.35 -21.26
C ARG A 34 15.29 -36.80 -22.08
N SER A 35 15.03 -37.52 -23.18
CA SER A 35 16.08 -38.04 -24.06
C SER A 35 16.96 -36.93 -24.63
N THR A 36 18.28 -37.11 -24.49
CA THR A 36 19.35 -36.22 -24.94
C THR A 36 19.95 -36.60 -26.31
N HIS A 37 19.38 -37.60 -26.98
CA HIS A 37 19.82 -38.06 -28.30
C HIS A 37 19.15 -37.28 -29.43
N GLY A 38 19.88 -37.15 -30.54
CA GLY A 38 19.41 -36.52 -31.78
C GLY A 38 20.21 -35.29 -32.19
N SER A 39 19.83 -34.76 -33.35
CA SER A 39 20.30 -33.51 -33.93
C SER A 39 19.87 -32.30 -33.09
N THR A 40 20.56 -31.17 -33.28
CA THR A 40 20.23 -29.90 -32.61
C THR A 40 18.76 -29.49 -32.80
N LYS A 41 18.18 -29.79 -33.97
CA LYS A 41 16.77 -29.51 -34.28
C LYS A 41 15.82 -30.34 -33.42
N GLU A 42 16.11 -31.63 -33.25
CA GLU A 42 15.29 -32.55 -32.44
C GLU A 42 15.38 -32.24 -30.94
N LEU A 43 16.57 -31.89 -30.45
CA LEU A 43 16.77 -31.46 -29.07
C LEU A 43 15.98 -30.17 -28.77
N ARG A 44 16.04 -29.19 -29.68
CA ARG A 44 15.30 -27.91 -29.56
C ARG A 44 13.79 -28.14 -29.56
N TYR A 45 13.30 -28.99 -30.47
CA TYR A 45 11.88 -29.35 -30.53
C TYR A 45 11.41 -29.95 -29.21
N ARG A 46 12.17 -30.89 -28.66
CA ARG A 46 11.82 -31.58 -27.40
C ARG A 46 11.79 -30.64 -26.19
N LEU A 47 12.71 -29.68 -26.11
CA LEU A 47 12.68 -28.63 -25.09
C LEU A 47 11.47 -27.70 -25.24
N ARG A 48 11.19 -27.24 -26.47
CA ARG A 48 10.03 -26.38 -26.74
C ARG A 48 8.73 -27.06 -26.34
N GLU A 49 8.55 -28.31 -26.74
CA GLU A 49 7.34 -29.07 -26.44
C GLU A 49 7.15 -29.31 -24.95
N PHE A 50 8.22 -29.64 -24.21
CA PHE A 50 8.12 -29.85 -22.77
C PHE A 50 7.65 -28.60 -22.01
N TYR A 51 8.22 -27.44 -22.32
CA TYR A 51 7.92 -26.19 -21.61
C TYR A 51 6.78 -25.38 -22.26
N ARG A 52 6.16 -25.87 -23.35
CA ARG A 52 5.17 -25.14 -24.14
C ARG A 52 3.98 -24.69 -23.30
N LYS A 53 3.48 -25.56 -22.43
CA LYS A 53 2.30 -25.30 -21.61
C LYS A 53 2.61 -24.27 -20.53
N GLU A 54 3.74 -24.41 -19.84
CA GLU A 54 4.21 -23.50 -18.80
C GLU A 54 4.51 -22.11 -19.38
N TYR A 55 5.10 -22.04 -20.57
CA TYR A 55 5.37 -20.76 -21.24
C TYR A 55 4.07 -20.08 -21.74
N ALA A 56 3.10 -20.85 -22.23
CA ALA A 56 1.79 -20.31 -22.60
C ALA A 56 1.04 -19.74 -21.38
N LEU A 57 1.09 -20.43 -20.24
CA LEU A 57 0.54 -19.94 -18.96
C LEU A 57 1.24 -18.66 -18.48
N LEU A 58 2.57 -18.55 -18.66
CA LEU A 58 3.30 -17.32 -18.38
C LEU A 58 2.91 -16.17 -19.32
N GLY A 59 2.63 -16.47 -20.59
CA GLY A 59 2.11 -15.51 -21.56
C GLY A 59 0.73 -14.99 -21.18
N GLN A 60 -0.20 -15.88 -20.81
CA GLN A 60 -1.54 -15.53 -20.34
C GLN A 60 -1.49 -14.69 -19.07
N TRP A 61 -0.69 -15.09 -18.08
CA TRP A 61 -0.48 -14.31 -16.85
C TRP A 61 0.08 -12.90 -17.15
N ARG A 62 0.99 -12.76 -18.11
CA ARG A 62 1.52 -11.45 -18.55
C ARG A 62 0.48 -10.60 -19.23
N ASP A 63 -0.30 -11.18 -20.14
CA ASP A 63 -1.31 -10.44 -20.89
C ASP A 63 -2.47 -10.01 -19.98
N GLU A 64 -2.86 -10.86 -19.04
CA GLU A 64 -3.79 -10.52 -17.95
C GLU A 64 -3.23 -9.42 -17.06
N THR A 65 -1.96 -9.49 -16.62
CA THR A 65 -1.34 -8.47 -15.77
C THR A 65 -1.19 -7.13 -16.51
N ARG A 66 -0.83 -7.17 -17.79
CA ARG A 66 -0.61 -5.99 -18.63
C ARG A 66 -1.92 -5.34 -19.08
N THR A 67 -2.97 -6.12 -19.31
CA THR A 67 -4.34 -5.64 -19.55
C THR A 67 -4.95 -5.09 -18.27
N LYS A 68 -4.73 -5.75 -17.11
CA LYS A 68 -5.08 -5.23 -15.78
C LYS A 68 -4.42 -3.89 -15.50
N MET A 69 -3.14 -3.70 -15.85
CA MET A 69 -2.45 -2.41 -15.69
C MET A 69 -2.97 -1.31 -16.62
N ARG A 70 -3.52 -1.67 -17.79
CA ARG A 70 -4.04 -0.71 -18.77
C ARG A 70 -5.44 -0.17 -18.40
N ASN A 71 -6.21 -0.93 -17.63
CA ASN A 71 -7.56 -0.57 -17.21
C ASN A 71 -7.64 0.03 -15.81
N ARG A 72 -6.49 0.27 -15.16
CA ARG A 72 -6.45 0.85 -13.81
C ARG A 72 -6.90 2.29 -13.84
N LYS A 73 -7.83 2.66 -12.94
CA LYS A 73 -8.20 4.06 -12.73
C LYS A 73 -6.94 4.86 -12.41
N ARG A 74 -6.65 5.87 -13.22
CA ARG A 74 -5.53 6.80 -12.97
C ARG A 74 -6.05 7.90 -12.05
N PHE A 75 -5.52 7.93 -10.83
CA PHE A 75 -5.76 9.05 -9.93
C PHE A 75 -4.95 10.26 -10.41
N ARG A 76 -5.58 11.43 -10.39
CA ARG A 76 -4.90 12.73 -10.54
C ARG A 76 -4.10 13.07 -9.29
N TYR A 77 -4.61 12.67 -8.13
CA TYR A 77 -4.01 12.97 -6.84
C TYR A 77 -3.86 11.73 -5.96
N LEU A 78 -2.83 11.74 -5.11
CA LEU A 78 -2.75 10.84 -3.95
C LEU A 78 -2.78 11.66 -2.68
N VAL A 79 -3.42 11.14 -1.65
CA VAL A 79 -3.52 11.79 -0.34
C VAL A 79 -2.97 10.83 0.71
N ALA A 80 -1.74 11.09 1.14
CA ALA A 80 -1.09 10.31 2.20
C ALA A 80 -1.59 10.75 3.57
N ILE A 81 -1.98 9.79 4.42
CA ILE A 81 -2.45 10.03 5.78
C ILE A 81 -1.71 9.09 6.75
N ASP A 82 -1.47 9.59 7.96
CA ASP A 82 -0.93 8.82 9.09
C ASP A 82 -1.57 9.36 10.38
N ILE A 83 -2.56 8.66 10.90
CA ILE A 83 -3.43 9.15 11.97
C ILE A 83 -2.81 8.82 13.33
N GLU A 84 -2.59 9.85 14.14
CA GLU A 84 -2.29 9.66 15.56
C GLU A 84 -3.56 9.51 16.38
N ALA A 85 -3.51 8.63 17.38
CA ALA A 85 -4.64 8.33 18.24
C ALA A 85 -4.23 8.29 19.72
N THR A 86 -5.19 8.50 20.61
CA THR A 86 -5.00 8.27 22.05
C THR A 86 -4.49 6.86 22.29
N CYS A 87 -3.52 6.70 23.21
CA CYS A 87 -2.95 5.40 23.55
C CYS A 87 -2.47 5.36 25.00
N GLU A 88 -2.16 4.16 25.50
CA GLU A 88 -1.59 3.92 26.82
C GLU A 88 -0.43 2.92 26.75
N ALA A 89 0.46 2.97 27.75
CA ALA A 89 1.63 2.09 27.80
C ALA A 89 1.27 0.61 28.00
N GLU A 90 0.11 0.33 28.62
CA GLU A 90 -0.29 -1.03 28.92
C GLU A 90 -0.79 -1.77 27.67
N THR A 91 0.08 -2.60 27.10
CA THR A 91 -0.24 -3.38 25.89
C THR A 91 -1.27 -4.48 26.11
N ASN A 92 -1.68 -4.75 27.35
CA ASN A 92 -2.64 -5.80 27.69
C ASN A 92 -4.09 -5.39 27.45
N ASN A 93 -4.39 -4.09 27.37
CA ASN A 93 -5.73 -3.60 27.09
C ASN A 93 -6.00 -3.55 25.59
N VAL A 94 -6.21 -4.72 24.99
CA VAL A 94 -6.54 -4.86 23.57
C VAL A 94 -7.82 -4.13 23.14
N ASN A 95 -8.64 -3.71 24.11
CA ASN A 95 -9.91 -3.03 23.89
C ASN A 95 -9.85 -1.52 24.19
N PHE A 96 -8.66 -0.95 24.37
CA PHE A 96 -8.53 0.49 24.61
C PHE A 96 -9.29 1.30 23.54
N PRO A 97 -10.19 2.22 23.94
CA PRO A 97 -11.02 2.98 23.02
C PRO A 97 -10.22 4.13 22.40
N HIS A 98 -9.29 3.79 21.50
CA HIS A 98 -8.51 4.74 20.72
C HIS A 98 -9.41 5.76 20.00
N GLU A 99 -9.06 7.04 20.15
CA GLU A 99 -9.68 8.19 19.49
C GLU A 99 -8.63 8.95 18.68
N MET A 100 -8.98 9.40 17.48
CA MET A 100 -8.11 10.25 16.67
C MET A 100 -7.77 11.54 17.43
N ILE A 101 -6.49 11.92 17.42
CA ILE A 101 -5.99 13.17 18.03
C ILE A 101 -5.16 14.02 17.06
N GLU A 102 -4.71 13.44 15.94
CA GLU A 102 -4.16 14.18 14.80
C GLU A 102 -4.73 13.64 13.49
N LEU A 103 -5.14 14.55 12.61
CA LEU A 103 -5.59 14.26 11.25
C LEU A 103 -4.70 15.02 10.25
N PRO A 104 -3.62 14.39 9.78
CA PRO A 104 -2.78 14.94 8.73
C PRO A 104 -3.19 14.42 7.35
N ALA A 105 -2.89 15.21 6.31
CA ALA A 105 -2.99 14.79 4.92
C ALA A 105 -1.90 15.46 4.09
N VAL A 106 -1.22 14.69 3.23
CA VAL A 106 -0.18 15.19 2.31
C VAL A 106 -0.59 14.90 0.88
N LEU A 107 -0.68 15.96 0.08
CA LEU A 107 -1.19 15.90 -1.28
C LEU A 107 -0.05 15.71 -2.28
N ILE A 108 -0.19 14.71 -3.15
CA ILE A 108 0.75 14.41 -4.24
C ILE A 108 0.01 14.58 -5.58
N ASP A 109 0.61 15.30 -6.52
CA ASP A 109 0.16 15.38 -7.90
C ASP A 109 0.70 14.19 -8.70
N CYS A 110 -0.15 13.33 -9.25
CA CYS A 110 0.26 12.14 -10.01
C CYS A 110 0.86 12.45 -11.40
N SER A 111 0.71 13.67 -11.92
CA SER A 111 1.33 14.07 -13.19
C SER A 111 2.83 14.33 -13.02
N THR A 112 3.23 14.87 -11.86
CA THR A 112 4.62 15.21 -11.54
C THR A 112 5.25 14.30 -10.49
N PHE A 113 4.42 13.55 -9.75
CA PHE A 113 4.79 12.82 -8.53
C PHE A 113 5.55 13.69 -7.52
N THR A 114 5.05 14.91 -7.32
CA THR A 114 5.58 15.85 -6.32
C THR A 114 4.54 16.13 -5.25
N ILE A 115 5.00 16.41 -4.03
CA ILE A 115 4.15 16.89 -2.95
C ILE A 115 3.81 18.35 -3.24
N ILE A 116 2.52 18.67 -3.31
CA ILE A 116 2.04 20.01 -3.70
C ILE A 116 1.35 20.76 -2.57
N ASP A 117 0.88 20.06 -1.53
CA ASP A 117 0.35 20.70 -0.32
C ASP A 117 0.31 19.75 0.89
N LYS A 118 0.13 20.32 2.07
CA LYS A 118 0.03 19.63 3.36
C LYS A 118 -1.10 20.23 4.20
N PHE A 119 -1.90 19.37 4.82
CA PHE A 119 -2.95 19.72 5.76
C PHE A 119 -2.69 19.04 7.10
N ARG A 120 -3.02 19.74 8.19
CA ARG A 120 -2.96 19.21 9.54
C ARG A 120 -4.06 19.85 10.39
N THR A 121 -4.76 19.04 11.17
CA THR A 121 -5.52 19.50 12.32
C THR A 121 -5.36 18.50 13.45
N TYR A 122 -5.32 19.00 14.68
CA TYR A 122 -5.56 18.14 15.84
C TYR A 122 -7.05 17.85 15.99
N VAL A 123 -7.37 16.86 16.79
CA VAL A 123 -8.74 16.44 17.09
C VAL A 123 -8.89 16.29 18.60
N ARG A 124 -9.96 16.85 19.16
CA ARG A 124 -10.26 16.73 20.59
C ARG A 124 -10.95 15.40 20.88
N PRO A 125 -10.34 14.50 21.68
CA PRO A 125 -10.99 13.26 22.11
C PRO A 125 -12.08 13.54 23.15
N GLU A 126 -13.15 12.75 23.13
CA GLU A 126 -14.31 12.89 24.04
C GLU A 126 -14.42 11.75 25.05
N ILE A 127 -13.99 10.54 24.69
CA ILE A 127 -14.01 9.36 25.58
C ILE A 127 -12.83 9.42 26.56
N ASN A 128 -11.64 9.74 26.06
CA ASN A 128 -10.40 9.88 26.83
C ASN A 128 -9.82 11.29 26.62
N PRO A 129 -10.46 12.33 27.16
CA PRO A 129 -10.06 13.72 26.93
C PRO A 129 -8.69 14.07 27.52
N LYS A 130 -8.19 13.27 28.47
CA LYS A 130 -6.85 13.42 29.04
C LYS A 130 -5.89 12.41 28.43
N LEU A 131 -4.88 12.93 27.73
CA LEU A 131 -3.83 12.12 27.13
C LEU A 131 -2.99 11.47 28.24
N SER A 132 -2.58 10.22 28.02
CA SER A 132 -1.59 9.59 28.90
C SER A 132 -0.21 10.21 28.67
N ASP A 133 0.67 10.12 29.68
CA ASP A 133 2.06 10.52 29.53
C ASP A 133 2.76 9.75 28.40
N PHE A 134 2.43 8.46 28.26
CA PHE A 134 2.93 7.63 27.17
C PHE A 134 2.50 8.17 25.80
N CYS A 135 1.22 8.52 25.63
CA CYS A 135 0.72 9.08 24.39
C CYS A 135 1.42 10.39 24.04
N THR A 136 1.52 11.31 25.00
CA THR A 136 2.19 12.60 24.82
C THR A 136 3.67 12.44 24.46
N GLN A 137 4.37 11.50 25.11
CA GLN A 137 5.78 11.21 24.83
C GLN A 137 5.99 10.55 23.47
N LEU A 138 5.07 9.66 23.09
CA LEU A 138 5.14 8.93 21.82
C LEU A 138 4.83 9.86 20.65
N THR A 139 3.72 10.60 20.69
CA THR A 139 3.22 11.38 19.54
C THR A 139 3.71 12.82 19.51
N HIS A 140 4.29 13.30 20.62
CA HIS A 140 4.67 14.69 20.83
C HIS A 140 3.49 15.69 20.84
N ILE A 141 2.26 15.19 20.92
CA ILE A 141 1.04 16.01 21.00
C ILE A 141 0.77 16.36 22.46
N SER A 142 0.72 17.65 22.77
CA SER A 142 0.46 18.10 24.14
C SER A 142 -1.04 18.06 24.48
N GLN A 143 -1.34 18.05 25.78
CA GLN A 143 -2.72 18.20 26.23
C GLN A 143 -3.36 19.52 25.75
N ALA A 144 -2.58 20.59 25.64
CA ALA A 144 -3.06 21.88 25.18
C ALA A 144 -3.46 21.85 23.69
N ASP A 145 -2.75 21.05 22.87
CA ASP A 145 -3.07 20.87 21.45
C ASP A 145 -4.46 20.26 21.28
N VAL A 146 -4.76 19.18 22.02
CA VAL A 146 -6.07 18.52 21.95
C VAL A 146 -7.18 19.28 22.67
N ASP A 147 -6.87 20.03 23.75
CA ASP A 147 -7.86 20.85 24.45
C ASP A 147 -8.38 21.99 23.55
N ALA A 148 -7.51 22.58 22.73
CA ALA A 148 -7.83 23.64 21.78
C ALA A 148 -8.39 23.11 20.44
N ALA A 149 -8.31 21.81 20.19
CA ALA A 149 -8.70 21.20 18.92
C ALA A 149 -10.22 21.15 18.71
N PRO A 150 -10.68 21.13 17.43
CA PRO A 150 -12.06 20.84 17.10
C PRO A 150 -12.43 19.37 17.41
N PRO A 151 -13.72 19.06 17.63
CA PRO A 151 -14.19 17.67 17.66
C PRO A 151 -14.05 17.04 16.26
N PHE A 152 -14.08 15.71 16.20
CA PHE A 152 -13.86 14.97 14.95
C PHE A 152 -14.74 15.40 13.76
N PRO A 153 -16.05 15.67 13.89
CA PRO A 153 -16.87 16.08 12.74
C PRO A 153 -16.41 17.39 12.09
N ASP A 154 -15.90 18.32 12.90
CA ASP A 154 -15.40 19.61 12.43
C ASP A 154 -14.02 19.45 11.80
N ALA A 155 -13.12 18.69 12.43
CA ALA A 155 -11.83 18.31 11.86
C ALA A 155 -11.98 17.63 10.49
N TRP A 156 -12.95 16.72 10.38
CA TRP A 156 -13.29 16.07 9.13
C TRP A 156 -13.76 17.08 8.08
N THR A 157 -14.65 18.00 8.47
CA THR A 157 -15.14 19.07 7.58
C THR A 157 -14.00 19.96 7.08
N MET A 158 -12.99 20.24 7.91
CA MET A 158 -11.79 20.97 7.51
C MET A 158 -10.99 20.23 6.45
N LEU A 159 -10.75 18.92 6.63
CA LEU A 159 -10.08 18.09 5.62
C LEU A 159 -10.85 18.09 4.30
N MET A 160 -12.17 17.90 4.34
CA MET A 160 -13.01 17.88 3.14
C MET A 160 -12.99 19.22 2.40
N LYS A 161 -13.02 20.35 3.12
CA LYS A 161 -12.89 21.69 2.52
C LYS A 161 -11.53 21.90 1.88
N TRP A 162 -10.47 21.44 2.54
CA TRP A 162 -9.12 21.51 1.98
C TRP A 162 -9.01 20.70 0.68
N MET A 163 -9.52 19.47 0.65
CA MET A 163 -9.57 18.65 -0.57
C MET A 163 -10.42 19.28 -1.68
N ALA A 164 -11.55 19.90 -1.32
CA ALA A 164 -12.40 20.63 -2.27
C ALA A 164 -11.70 21.80 -2.96
N GLY A 165 -10.72 22.42 -2.29
CA GLY A 165 -9.87 23.45 -2.90
C GLY A 165 -9.09 22.98 -4.13
N TYR A 166 -8.88 21.66 -4.27
CA TYR A 166 -8.22 21.02 -5.41
C TYR A 166 -9.18 20.44 -6.45
N GLY A 167 -10.48 20.74 -6.33
CA GLY A 167 -11.52 20.16 -7.19
C GLY A 167 -11.80 18.68 -6.90
N MET A 168 -11.28 18.14 -5.80
CA MET A 168 -11.68 16.83 -5.30
C MET A 168 -13.05 16.99 -4.64
N MET A 169 -13.93 15.98 -4.71
CA MET A 169 -15.27 16.03 -4.10
C MET A 169 -16.32 16.86 -4.86
N ASP A 170 -16.14 17.13 -6.16
CA ASP A 170 -17.24 17.64 -7.01
C ASP A 170 -18.26 16.53 -7.26
N ASP A 171 -19.52 16.75 -6.87
CA ASP A 171 -20.62 15.76 -6.89
C ASP A 171 -20.90 15.18 -8.29
N ASN A 172 -20.42 15.85 -9.34
CA ASN A 172 -20.62 15.43 -10.74
C ASN A 172 -19.42 14.69 -11.35
N GLN A 173 -18.36 14.42 -10.58
CA GLN A 173 -17.15 13.77 -11.08
C GLN A 173 -16.76 12.55 -10.25
N GLU A 174 -16.24 11.53 -10.95
CA GLU A 174 -15.58 10.43 -10.28
C GLU A 174 -14.39 10.94 -9.46
N ALA A 175 -14.22 10.43 -8.24
CA ALA A 175 -13.08 10.81 -7.39
C ALA A 175 -11.75 10.58 -8.13
N GLU A 176 -11.02 11.67 -8.38
CA GLU A 176 -9.72 11.67 -9.03
C GLU A 176 -8.56 11.43 -8.03
N PHE A 177 -8.83 10.96 -6.81
CA PHE A 177 -7.82 10.75 -5.78
C PHE A 177 -7.86 9.36 -5.17
N ALA A 178 -6.76 8.94 -4.53
CA ALA A 178 -6.70 7.78 -3.66
C ALA A 178 -5.96 8.07 -2.35
N ILE A 179 -6.42 7.43 -1.27
CA ILE A 179 -5.79 7.49 0.05
C ILE A 179 -4.57 6.56 0.09
N VAL A 180 -3.50 7.00 0.75
CA VAL A 180 -2.23 6.29 0.88
C VAL A 180 -1.80 6.21 2.34
N THR A 181 -1.41 5.02 2.83
CA THR A 181 -1.09 4.78 4.26
C THR A 181 0.09 3.83 4.45
N ASP A 182 0.81 3.91 5.59
CA ASP A 182 1.81 2.92 6.04
C ASP A 182 1.16 1.71 6.74
N GLY A 183 0.22 1.07 6.06
CA GLY A 183 -0.47 -0.09 6.61
C GLY A 183 -1.97 0.08 6.71
N PRO A 184 -2.65 -0.89 7.32
CA PRO A 184 -4.11 -0.88 7.39
C PRO A 184 -4.68 -0.07 8.55
N HIS A 185 -3.88 0.34 9.54
CA HIS A 185 -4.38 0.77 10.84
C HIS A 185 -5.18 2.06 10.79
N ASP A 186 -4.71 3.05 10.05
CA ASP A 186 -5.36 4.35 9.84
C ASP A 186 -6.82 4.19 9.42
N VAL A 187 -7.04 3.40 8.38
CA VAL A 187 -8.38 3.22 7.81
C VAL A 187 -9.18 2.18 8.59
N HIS A 188 -8.61 0.99 8.86
CA HIS A 188 -9.36 -0.12 9.47
C HIS A 188 -9.75 0.14 10.93
N HIS A 189 -8.92 0.90 11.66
CA HIS A 189 -9.11 1.15 13.08
C HIS A 189 -9.47 2.60 13.37
N PHE A 190 -8.57 3.55 13.13
CA PHE A 190 -8.72 4.91 13.66
C PHE A 190 -9.82 5.70 12.95
N LEU A 191 -9.80 5.75 11.63
CA LEU A 191 -10.83 6.41 10.82
C LEU A 191 -12.20 5.76 11.06
N GLN A 192 -12.27 4.44 10.94
CA GLN A 192 -13.52 3.72 11.14
C GLN A 192 -14.12 3.94 12.53
N ARG A 193 -13.31 3.86 13.60
CA ARG A 193 -13.79 4.09 14.97
C ARG A 193 -14.32 5.52 15.14
N SER A 194 -13.61 6.51 14.60
CA SER A 194 -14.02 7.91 14.67
C SER A 194 -15.39 8.11 14.00
N PHE A 195 -15.59 7.57 12.79
CA PHE A 195 -16.91 7.63 12.13
C PHE A 195 -18.01 6.92 12.92
N LEU A 196 -17.71 5.77 13.54
CA LEU A 196 -18.68 5.03 14.34
C LEU A 196 -19.07 5.76 15.63
N GLN A 197 -18.10 6.34 16.33
CA GLN A 197 -18.31 7.10 17.57
C GLN A 197 -19.29 8.25 17.35
N TYR A 198 -19.17 8.96 16.24
CA TYR A 198 -20.03 10.11 15.90
C TYR A 198 -21.26 9.72 15.04
N ASN A 199 -21.54 8.42 14.88
CA ASN A 199 -22.64 7.90 14.07
C ASN A 199 -22.65 8.45 12.62
N MET A 200 -21.47 8.68 12.06
CA MET A 200 -21.24 9.16 10.70
C MET A 200 -20.95 7.99 9.76
N LYS A 201 -21.19 8.17 8.46
CA LYS A 201 -20.86 7.18 7.43
C LYS A 201 -19.53 7.55 6.77
N ILE A 202 -18.60 6.61 6.72
CA ILE A 202 -17.33 6.77 5.99
C ILE A 202 -17.66 6.98 4.50
N PRO A 203 -17.18 8.06 3.85
CA PRO A 203 -17.38 8.26 2.42
C PRO A 203 -16.78 7.10 1.60
N HIS A 204 -17.32 6.87 0.40
CA HIS A 204 -16.97 5.69 -0.39
C HIS A 204 -15.49 5.65 -0.76
N GLU A 205 -14.94 6.80 -1.09
CA GLU A 205 -13.58 7.06 -1.55
C GLU A 205 -12.56 6.71 -0.45
N PHE A 206 -12.88 7.00 0.79
CA PHE A 206 -12.02 6.73 1.95
C PHE A 206 -12.10 5.27 2.44
N ARG A 207 -13.02 4.47 1.89
CA ARG A 207 -13.07 3.03 2.17
C ARG A 207 -12.06 2.23 1.35
N HIS A 208 -11.41 2.83 0.37
CA HIS A 208 -10.47 2.15 -0.53
C HIS A 208 -9.14 2.89 -0.50
N PHE A 209 -8.04 2.17 -0.26
CA PHE A 209 -6.76 2.82 -0.03
C PHE A 209 -5.58 1.99 -0.50
N ILE A 210 -4.46 2.69 -0.67
CA ILE A 210 -3.17 2.20 -1.08
C ILE A 210 -2.33 2.01 0.19
N ASN A 211 -2.18 0.77 0.63
CA ASN A 211 -1.16 0.44 1.62
C ASN A 211 0.20 0.34 0.92
N VAL A 212 1.05 1.36 1.08
CA VAL A 212 2.36 1.42 0.40
C VAL A 212 3.32 0.38 0.92
N LYS A 213 3.28 0.06 2.21
CA LYS A 213 4.08 -1.00 2.81
C LYS A 213 3.82 -2.35 2.17
N ARG A 214 2.55 -2.66 1.89
CA ARG A 214 2.19 -3.91 1.19
C ARG A 214 2.72 -3.93 -0.23
N ILE A 215 2.68 -2.81 -0.96
CA ILE A 215 3.28 -2.72 -2.30
C ILE A 215 4.79 -2.92 -2.24
N PHE A 216 5.43 -2.28 -1.26
CA PHE A 216 6.86 -2.35 -1.00
C PHE A 216 7.32 -3.78 -0.70
N GLU A 217 6.72 -4.44 0.30
CA GLU A 217 7.13 -5.79 0.73
C GLU A 217 6.83 -6.88 -0.32
N ASN A 218 5.89 -6.63 -1.24
CA ASN A 218 5.55 -7.55 -2.32
C ASN A 218 6.56 -7.56 -3.49
N GLN A 219 7.55 -6.68 -3.49
CA GLN A 219 8.54 -6.63 -4.58
C GLN A 219 9.53 -7.81 -4.56
N GLY A 220 9.77 -8.41 -3.39
CA GLY A 220 10.71 -9.51 -3.26
C GLY A 220 11.09 -9.80 -1.81
N LYS A 221 11.86 -10.86 -1.58
CA LYS A 221 12.32 -11.23 -0.23
C LYS A 221 13.25 -10.16 0.36
N GLU A 222 14.04 -9.52 -0.49
CA GLU A 222 14.99 -8.46 -0.18
C GLU A 222 14.33 -7.14 0.24
N TRP A 223 13.06 -6.95 -0.10
CA TRP A 223 12.26 -5.78 0.27
C TRP A 223 11.48 -5.98 1.58
N ARG A 224 11.45 -7.19 2.13
CA ARG A 224 10.72 -7.43 3.38
C ARG A 224 11.34 -6.66 4.52
N LEU A 225 10.48 -6.06 5.35
CA LEU A 225 10.92 -5.29 6.51
C LEU A 225 11.12 -6.23 7.69
N ALA A 226 12.31 -6.19 8.29
CA ALA A 226 12.57 -6.93 9.53
C ALA A 226 11.67 -6.40 10.65
N LYS A 227 11.27 -7.28 11.58
CA LYS A 227 10.49 -6.93 12.77
C LYS A 227 11.36 -7.03 14.02
N GLY A 228 11.00 -6.29 15.08
CA GLY A 228 11.59 -6.46 16.41
C GLY A 228 12.87 -5.67 16.70
N ASP A 229 13.25 -4.72 15.83
CA ASP A 229 14.42 -3.83 16.02
C ASP A 229 14.04 -2.42 16.50
N GLY A 230 12.78 -2.22 16.93
CA GLY A 230 12.27 -0.93 17.43
C GLY A 230 12.02 0.16 16.37
N ARG A 231 12.44 -0.06 15.11
CA ARG A 231 12.27 0.94 14.04
C ARG A 231 10.93 0.79 13.31
N THR A 232 10.33 1.92 12.93
CA THR A 232 9.06 1.99 12.19
C THR A 232 9.19 1.41 10.77
N SER A 233 8.07 1.04 10.14
CA SER A 233 8.08 0.61 8.74
C SER A 233 8.48 1.74 7.79
N ILE A 234 7.98 2.96 8.02
CA ILE A 234 8.37 4.17 7.30
C ILE A 234 9.89 4.31 7.27
N SER A 235 10.53 4.28 8.45
CA SER A 235 11.99 4.45 8.56
C SER A 235 12.76 3.42 7.74
N LYS A 236 12.36 2.15 7.81
CA LYS A 236 13.01 1.07 7.04
C LYS A 236 12.76 1.18 5.53
N MET A 237 11.58 1.62 5.12
CA MET A 237 11.28 1.87 3.71
C MET A 237 12.11 3.03 3.18
N CYS A 238 12.21 4.14 3.93
CA CYS A 238 13.07 5.27 3.60
C CYS A 238 14.53 4.84 3.43
N GLU A 239 15.08 4.10 4.39
CA GLU A 239 16.46 3.58 4.35
C GLU A 239 16.70 2.76 3.07
N LYS A 240 15.83 1.80 2.76
CA LYS A 240 15.96 0.95 1.57
C LYS A 240 15.79 1.70 0.25
N LEU A 241 15.05 2.81 0.26
CA LEU A 241 14.84 3.66 -0.91
C LEU A 241 15.90 4.75 -1.06
N GLY A 242 16.74 4.98 -0.04
CA GLY A 242 17.69 6.09 0.00
C GLY A 242 16.99 7.44 0.20
N ILE A 243 15.85 7.45 0.88
CA ILE A 243 15.09 8.66 1.21
C ILE A 243 15.57 9.19 2.56
N GLU A 244 15.91 10.46 2.61
CA GLU A 244 16.13 11.17 3.87
C GLU A 244 14.78 11.44 4.56
N MET A 245 14.64 10.92 5.77
CA MET A 245 13.45 11.16 6.59
C MET A 245 13.38 12.61 7.01
N GLU A 246 12.18 13.19 6.92
CA GLU A 246 11.87 14.44 7.59
C GLU A 246 11.36 14.16 9.00
N GLY A 247 11.63 15.10 9.91
CA GLY A 247 11.05 15.22 11.26
C GLY A 247 11.25 14.01 12.19
N THR A 248 10.39 13.92 13.20
CA THR A 248 10.42 12.88 14.24
C THR A 248 9.33 11.83 13.96
N ALA A 249 9.63 10.56 14.22
CA ALA A 249 8.64 9.49 14.11
C ALA A 249 7.48 9.72 15.09
N HIS A 250 6.29 9.26 14.73
CA HIS A 250 5.04 9.40 15.50
C HIS A 250 4.50 10.83 15.60
N GLU A 251 5.01 11.74 14.77
CA GLU A 251 4.35 13.01 14.48
C GLU A 251 3.59 12.85 13.16
N GLY A 252 2.25 12.85 13.22
CA GLY A 252 1.41 12.39 12.11
C GLY A 252 1.67 13.09 10.78
N LEU A 253 1.80 14.42 10.76
CA LEU A 253 2.11 15.15 9.52
C LEU A 253 3.48 14.79 8.93
N THR A 254 4.46 14.60 9.80
CA THR A 254 5.80 14.20 9.41
C THR A 254 5.80 12.79 8.82
N ASP A 255 5.14 11.84 9.50
CA ASP A 255 5.05 10.46 9.01
C ASP A 255 4.25 10.38 7.70
N ALA A 256 3.12 11.09 7.58
CA ALA A 256 2.38 11.21 6.32
C ALA A 256 3.23 11.82 5.19
N THR A 257 4.12 12.76 5.50
CA THR A 257 5.07 13.32 4.52
C THR A 257 6.07 12.26 4.05
N ASN A 258 6.62 11.47 4.97
CA ASN A 258 7.55 10.40 4.64
C ASN A 258 6.87 9.28 3.84
N VAL A 259 5.61 8.93 4.17
CA VAL A 259 4.75 8.05 3.36
C VAL A 259 4.56 8.59 1.95
N ALA A 260 4.32 9.90 1.80
CA ALA A 260 4.20 10.53 0.48
C ALA A 260 5.50 10.43 -0.33
N LYS A 261 6.66 10.68 0.30
CA LYS A 261 7.98 10.50 -0.35
C LYS A 261 8.19 9.06 -0.80
N ILE A 262 7.84 8.08 0.03
CA ILE A 262 7.92 6.65 -0.30
C ILE A 262 7.05 6.33 -1.51
N ALA A 263 5.80 6.83 -1.53
CA ALA A 263 4.88 6.67 -2.65
C ALA A 263 5.49 7.24 -3.94
N CYS A 264 6.03 8.45 -3.91
CA CYS A 264 6.70 9.06 -5.06
C CYS A 264 7.91 8.24 -5.53
N ALA A 265 8.82 7.85 -4.63
CA ALA A 265 10.03 7.10 -4.97
C ALA A 265 9.71 5.71 -5.56
N LEU A 266 8.67 5.04 -5.06
CA LEU A 266 8.19 3.78 -5.64
C LEU A 266 7.83 3.95 -7.11
N VAL A 267 7.12 5.02 -7.48
CA VAL A 267 6.72 5.25 -8.87
C VAL A 267 7.88 5.81 -9.70
N VAL A 268 8.51 6.89 -9.25
CA VAL A 268 9.47 7.67 -10.02
C VAL A 268 10.79 6.92 -10.17
N ASP A 269 11.34 6.40 -9.06
CA ASP A 269 12.69 5.83 -9.06
C ASP A 269 12.66 4.33 -9.33
N LYS A 270 11.69 3.62 -8.74
CA LYS A 270 11.61 2.15 -8.82
C LYS A 270 10.68 1.65 -9.92
N LYS A 271 9.90 2.53 -10.56
CA LYS A 271 8.92 2.19 -11.61
C LYS A 271 7.88 1.17 -11.15
N ILE A 272 7.54 1.19 -9.86
CA ILE A 272 6.53 0.34 -9.25
C ILE A 272 5.21 1.11 -9.23
N PRO A 273 4.16 0.63 -9.92
CA PRO A 273 2.88 1.32 -9.94
C PRO A 273 2.19 1.22 -8.58
N LEU A 274 1.56 2.32 -8.16
CA LEU A 274 0.68 2.36 -7.00
C LEU A 274 -0.74 2.01 -7.39
N PHE A 275 -1.44 1.35 -6.47
CA PHE A 275 -2.83 0.99 -6.66
C PHE A 275 -3.57 0.67 -5.37
N ILE A 276 -4.89 0.86 -5.40
CA ILE A 276 -5.78 0.43 -4.32
C ILE A 276 -5.60 -1.07 -4.12
N ASN A 277 -5.17 -1.45 -2.93
CA ASN A 277 -4.84 -2.84 -2.59
C ASN A 277 -5.52 -3.32 -1.31
N GLN A 278 -6.24 -2.44 -0.62
CA GLN A 278 -7.03 -2.73 0.57
C GLN A 278 -8.30 -1.88 0.62
N ARG A 279 -9.31 -2.39 1.34
CA ARG A 279 -10.57 -1.68 1.56
C ARG A 279 -11.31 -2.08 2.84
N LEU A 280 -12.24 -1.22 3.23
CA LEU A 280 -13.31 -1.49 4.19
C LEU A 280 -14.59 -1.94 3.49
N VAL A 281 -15.01 -3.17 3.76
CA VAL A 281 -16.23 -3.78 3.21
C VAL A 281 -17.39 -3.54 4.16
N ARG A 282 -18.40 -2.81 3.70
CA ARG A 282 -19.64 -2.62 4.46
C ARG A 282 -20.43 -3.94 4.50
N VAL A 283 -20.73 -4.41 5.70
CA VAL A 283 -21.54 -5.62 5.90
C VAL A 283 -22.94 -5.24 6.36
N ARG A 284 -23.96 -5.72 5.65
CA ARG A 284 -25.36 -5.42 5.99
C ARG A 284 -25.67 -5.92 7.41
N GLY A 285 -26.26 -5.06 8.22
CA GLY A 285 -26.62 -5.37 9.61
C GLY A 285 -25.46 -5.29 10.61
N ARG A 286 -24.25 -4.87 10.20
CA ARG A 286 -23.15 -4.57 11.12
C ARG A 286 -22.80 -3.08 11.10
N PRO A 287 -22.51 -2.48 12.26
CA PRO A 287 -21.99 -1.11 12.32
C PRO A 287 -20.58 -1.05 11.73
N LEU A 288 -19.70 -1.99 12.11
CA LEU A 288 -18.33 -2.10 11.63
C LEU A 288 -18.26 -2.62 10.19
N CYS A 289 -17.48 -1.94 9.35
CA CYS A 289 -16.98 -2.50 8.10
C CYS A 289 -15.85 -3.49 8.38
N LEU A 290 -15.77 -4.54 7.58
CA LEU A 290 -14.75 -5.57 7.70
C LEU A 290 -13.58 -5.28 6.74
N PRO A 291 -12.33 -5.56 7.13
CA PRO A 291 -11.20 -5.57 6.22
C PRO A 291 -11.44 -6.48 5.01
N GLY A 292 -11.06 -6.03 3.82
CA GLY A 292 -11.07 -6.84 2.61
C GLY A 292 -9.92 -6.50 1.67
N PRO A 293 -9.53 -7.43 0.79
CA PRO A 293 -8.66 -7.09 -0.34
C PRO A 293 -9.42 -6.19 -1.34
N ALA A 294 -8.66 -5.39 -2.09
CA ALA A 294 -9.20 -4.70 -3.26
C ALA A 294 -9.74 -5.72 -4.29
N THR A 295 -10.81 -5.35 -4.99
CA THR A 295 -11.44 -6.14 -6.05
C THR A 295 -11.11 -5.59 -7.43
N GLU A 296 -11.39 -6.32 -8.50
CA GLU A 296 -11.09 -5.86 -9.87
C GLU A 296 -11.81 -4.55 -10.24
N ALA A 297 -12.95 -4.25 -9.61
CA ALA A 297 -13.67 -2.98 -9.78
C ALA A 297 -12.97 -1.79 -9.09
N ASP A 298 -12.05 -2.05 -8.17
CA ASP A 298 -11.32 -1.03 -7.41
C ASP A 298 -9.94 -0.72 -8.03
N LEU A 299 -9.49 -1.53 -9.00
CA LEU A 299 -8.13 -1.50 -9.56
C LEU A 299 -7.99 -0.51 -10.71
#